data_AF-A0AAN9C2B9-F1
#
_entry.id   AF-A0AAN9C2B9-F1
#
_cell.length_a   1.000
_cell.length_b   1.000
_cell.length_c   1.000
_cell.angle_alpha   90.00
_cell.angle_beta   90.00
_cell.angle_gamma   90.00
#
_symmetry.space_group_name_H-M   'P 1'
#
loop_
_entity.id
_entity.type
_entity.pdbx_description
1 polymer ?
#
loop_
_entity_poly.entity_id
_entity_poly.type
_entity_poly.pdbx_seq_one_letter_code
_entity_poly.pdbx_strand_id
1 'polypeptide(L)'
;MKRAHLHGTTGYLLLTAATIIVLVGLVVWSSRTQDSMVYSVLPVSPQHDVSGLRELQSSVDETRRLHSLILNAKGRRPPKLKDPICTVLVQAHGNSSFAVKNAEMLHSKNSVLNTRSIIKDDNDGINSAKGTKIRHQNSGVRHLNSSVHHQNSSAIKNNMMDQRQPRSMRTVLTLTENCTRYVLEAGFLFARVSEEELSFPLAFSIIAYKDLEQVERLLRAVYRPHNVYCLHADRKSDADFQSGLRLIVGCLPNVFMADVSVEVKWGAVSVLEPELECMRRLLAHRAKWRYFINLTGQEFPLKTNRELVQILTALRGANDITGTHHPIFHFRWKNSKPVPYNLTISKGDVHVLASREYVDYVINSRVAHELLKWLQYSFIPDESFFSTLNHNPQLGVPGSYLGPIEGVDKHTIRSYKIWDYNQPHPCAGKFVRNICQLGVGDLPRLTSSPFLVANKFRYDYQPLAYDCLEKWYFDKVRQENLGLAEPINVSLYENSDIVKLRYTGPVLIWE
;
A
#
# COMPACT_ATOMS: atom_id res chain seq x y z
N MET A 1 65.01 -19.97 40.07
CA MET A 1 65.29 -21.41 40.37
C MET A 1 63.96 -22.04 40.71
N LYS A 2 63.55 -23.23 40.26
CA LYS A 2 64.16 -24.35 39.48
C LYS A 2 63.26 -24.57 38.23
N ARG A 3 63.68 -24.89 36.99
CA ARG A 3 64.41 -26.08 36.42
C ARG A 3 63.79 -27.43 36.83
N ALA A 4 63.59 -28.42 35.95
CA ALA A 4 63.66 -28.53 34.47
C ALA A 4 62.83 -29.81 34.05
N HIS A 5 62.52 -30.12 32.78
CA HIS A 5 63.45 -30.60 31.74
C HIS A 5 62.99 -30.31 30.28
N LEU A 6 63.63 -30.91 29.27
CA LEU A 6 63.92 -30.22 28.00
C LEU A 6 64.20 -31.18 26.81
N HIS A 7 63.34 -31.16 25.78
CA HIS A 7 63.57 -31.60 24.37
C HIS A 7 62.61 -30.76 23.47
N GLY A 8 62.91 -30.32 22.24
CA GLY A 8 64.06 -30.50 21.32
C GLY A 8 63.57 -30.97 19.93
N THR A 9 63.91 -30.37 18.77
CA THR A 9 64.83 -29.25 18.46
C THR A 9 64.56 -28.63 17.06
N THR A 10 64.66 -27.30 16.95
CA THR A 10 65.10 -26.45 15.80
C THR A 10 64.53 -26.59 14.36
N GLY A 11 64.21 -25.44 13.72
CA GLY A 11 64.35 -25.28 12.26
C GLY A 11 63.71 -24.06 11.56
N TYR A 12 64.35 -22.88 11.58
CA TYR A 12 64.23 -21.73 10.61
C TYR A 12 62.84 -21.07 10.37
N LEU A 13 62.67 -19.80 9.96
CA LEU A 13 63.46 -18.54 10.13
C LEU A 13 62.52 -17.32 9.95
N LEU A 14 62.79 -16.22 10.67
CA LEU A 14 62.36 -14.81 10.49
C LEU A 14 61.25 -14.43 9.46
N LEU A 15 60.18 -13.79 9.93
CA LEU A 15 59.90 -12.35 9.69
C LEU A 15 58.74 -11.81 10.56
N THR A 16 58.55 -10.48 10.61
CA THR A 16 57.91 -9.78 11.75
C THR A 16 56.90 -8.68 11.38
N ALA A 17 55.80 -8.60 12.14
CA ALA A 17 55.01 -7.39 12.47
C ALA A 17 54.33 -6.60 11.30
N ALA A 18 53.46 -5.61 11.54
CA ALA A 18 52.31 -5.50 12.47
C ALA A 18 51.40 -4.30 12.08
N THR A 19 50.09 -4.39 12.36
CA THR A 19 49.11 -3.28 12.56
C THR A 19 49.14 -2.00 11.70
N ILE A 20 48.10 -1.80 10.87
CA ILE A 20 47.55 -0.49 10.46
C ILE A 20 46.01 -0.65 10.48
N ILE A 21 45.29 -0.15 11.49
CA ILE A 21 44.60 1.16 11.55
C ILE A 21 43.65 1.42 10.37
N VAL A 22 42.34 1.50 10.65
CA VAL A 22 41.32 2.03 9.73
C VAL A 22 40.88 3.40 10.24
N LEU A 23 40.92 4.43 9.39
CA LEU A 23 40.40 5.76 9.67
C LEU A 23 39.57 6.30 8.50
N VAL A 24 38.63 7.19 8.82
CA VAL A 24 37.60 7.67 7.89
C VAL A 24 38.13 8.79 6.99
N GLY A 25 37.89 8.68 5.68
CA GLY A 25 38.19 9.72 4.70
C GLY A 25 37.04 10.71 4.52
N LEU A 26 37.26 11.98 4.86
CA LEU A 26 36.38 13.10 4.52
C LEU A 26 36.56 13.51 3.05
N VAL A 27 35.46 13.86 2.38
CA VAL A 27 35.51 14.46 1.03
C VAL A 27 35.51 15.98 1.16
N VAL A 28 36.61 16.63 0.78
CA VAL A 28 36.70 18.09 0.66
C VAL A 28 36.37 18.50 -0.78
N TRP A 29 35.56 19.55 -0.94
CA TRP A 29 35.17 20.08 -2.23
C TRP A 29 36.18 21.13 -2.73
N SER A 30 36.59 21.03 -4.00
CA SER A 30 37.35 22.06 -4.72
C SER A 30 36.87 22.11 -6.17
N SER A 31 37.09 23.24 -6.85
CA SER A 31 36.40 23.56 -8.11
C SER A 31 37.35 23.85 -9.28
N ARG A 32 36.86 23.56 -10.51
CA ARG A 32 37.57 23.66 -11.81
C ARG A 32 38.68 22.60 -11.98
N THR A 33 39.04 22.14 -13.18
CA THR A 33 38.59 22.41 -14.56
C THR A 33 38.12 21.13 -15.28
N GLN A 34 37.68 21.23 -16.53
CA GLN A 34 37.56 20.08 -17.44
C GLN A 34 38.96 19.49 -17.74
N ASP A 35 39.11 18.17 -17.72
CA ASP A 35 39.40 17.41 -18.95
C ASP A 35 39.41 15.87 -18.76
N SER A 36 39.33 15.19 -19.90
CA SER A 36 39.32 13.73 -20.16
C SER A 36 40.05 12.81 -19.14
N MET A 37 39.30 11.96 -18.43
CA MET A 37 39.87 10.78 -17.75
C MET A 37 39.82 9.54 -18.65
N VAL A 38 41.00 9.10 -19.12
CA VAL A 38 41.19 7.77 -19.70
C VAL A 38 41.41 6.77 -18.57
N TYR A 39 40.51 5.80 -18.42
CA TYR A 39 40.66 4.74 -17.42
C TYR A 39 41.69 3.69 -17.87
N SER A 40 42.90 3.77 -17.34
CA SER A 40 43.91 2.71 -17.46
C SER A 40 43.67 1.61 -16.42
N VAL A 41 43.40 0.39 -16.86
CA VAL A 41 43.18 -0.78 -15.99
C VAL A 41 44.52 -1.49 -15.75
N LEU A 42 44.97 -1.53 -14.49
CA LEU A 42 46.09 -2.37 -14.08
C LEU A 42 45.62 -3.83 -13.86
N PRO A 43 46.43 -4.85 -14.24
CA PRO A 43 46.03 -6.25 -14.11
C PRO A 43 46.08 -6.73 -12.65
N VAL A 44 45.01 -7.37 -12.19
CA VAL A 44 44.92 -8.01 -10.87
C VAL A 44 45.23 -9.51 -10.99
N SER A 45 45.97 -10.06 -10.03
CA SER A 45 46.39 -11.47 -10.02
C SER A 45 45.19 -12.44 -9.84
N PRO A 46 45.11 -13.56 -10.58
CA PRO A 46 43.90 -14.38 -10.65
C PRO A 46 43.83 -15.46 -9.54
N GLN A 47 43.44 -15.09 -8.31
CA GLN A 47 43.19 -16.11 -7.27
C GLN A 47 42.20 -15.76 -6.14
N HIS A 48 41.08 -15.08 -6.45
CA HIS A 48 39.90 -15.02 -5.56
C HIS A 48 38.60 -15.20 -6.35
N ASP A 49 37.52 -15.55 -5.65
CA ASP A 49 36.25 -15.98 -6.24
C ASP A 49 35.59 -14.87 -7.09
N VAL A 50 35.37 -15.18 -8.36
CA VAL A 50 34.85 -14.26 -9.38
C VAL A 50 33.33 -14.44 -9.60
N SER A 51 32.67 -15.35 -8.86
CA SER A 51 31.22 -15.60 -8.98
C SER A 51 30.40 -14.38 -8.56
N GLY A 52 30.44 -14.01 -7.27
CA GLY A 52 29.68 -12.88 -6.73
C GLY A 52 30.01 -11.52 -7.37
N LEU A 53 31.24 -11.34 -7.86
CA LEU A 53 31.62 -10.14 -8.63
C LEU A 53 30.94 -10.10 -10.01
N ARG A 54 30.75 -11.24 -10.68
CA ARG A 54 29.99 -11.30 -11.93
C ARG A 54 28.49 -11.09 -11.72
N GLU A 55 27.94 -11.61 -10.63
CA GLU A 55 26.53 -11.39 -10.26
C GLU A 55 26.26 -9.91 -9.93
N LEU A 56 27.13 -9.27 -9.14
CA LEU A 56 27.08 -7.83 -8.86
C LEU A 56 27.22 -6.99 -10.14
N GLN A 57 28.18 -7.32 -11.01
CA GLN A 57 28.38 -6.62 -12.28
C GLN A 57 27.16 -6.77 -13.20
N SER A 58 26.60 -7.99 -13.30
CA SER A 58 25.38 -8.25 -14.08
C SER A 58 24.18 -7.49 -13.53
N SER A 59 24.03 -7.41 -12.20
CA SER A 59 22.96 -6.64 -11.55
C SER A 59 23.10 -5.13 -11.81
N VAL A 60 24.32 -4.59 -11.74
CA VAL A 60 24.61 -3.18 -12.03
C VAL A 60 24.37 -2.85 -13.51
N ASP A 61 24.81 -3.71 -14.43
CA ASP A 61 24.66 -3.47 -15.86
C ASP A 61 23.22 -3.73 -16.36
N GLU A 62 22.46 -4.67 -15.79
CA GLU A 62 21.01 -4.77 -16.03
C GLU A 62 20.26 -3.58 -15.42
N THR A 63 20.66 -3.09 -14.24
CA THR A 63 20.10 -1.85 -13.65
C THR A 63 20.36 -0.64 -14.55
N ARG A 64 21.57 -0.50 -15.11
CA ARG A 64 21.89 0.54 -16.11
C ARG A 64 21.06 0.36 -17.38
N ARG A 65 20.85 -0.87 -17.85
CA ARG A 65 19.99 -1.18 -19.00
C ARG A 65 18.56 -0.75 -18.74
N LEU A 66 17.97 -1.13 -17.60
CA LEU A 66 16.65 -0.68 -17.16
C LEU A 66 16.57 0.84 -17.11
N HIS A 67 17.57 1.52 -16.55
CA HIS A 67 17.62 2.98 -16.47
C HIS A 67 17.66 3.64 -17.86
N SER A 68 18.45 3.12 -18.80
CA SER A 68 18.48 3.58 -20.19
C SER A 68 17.15 3.33 -20.93
N LEU A 69 16.46 2.23 -20.60
CA LEU A 69 15.14 1.89 -21.14
C LEU A 69 14.02 2.74 -20.52
N ILE A 70 14.15 3.17 -19.28
CA ILE A 70 13.23 4.12 -18.62
C ILE A 70 13.24 5.46 -19.37
N LEU A 71 14.43 5.97 -19.68
CA LEU A 71 14.60 7.27 -20.35
C LEU A 71 14.15 7.26 -21.82
N ASN A 72 14.41 6.19 -22.58
CA ASN A 72 14.14 6.13 -24.03
C ASN A 72 12.69 5.70 -24.40
N ALA A 73 11.72 5.95 -23.53
CA ALA A 73 10.36 5.37 -23.59
C ALA A 73 9.39 6.03 -24.60
N LYS A 74 9.65 5.90 -25.92
CA LYS A 74 8.66 6.20 -26.98
C LYS A 74 8.01 4.91 -27.50
N GLY A 75 6.68 4.87 -27.53
CA GLY A 75 5.90 3.80 -28.19
C GLY A 75 5.46 2.59 -27.34
N ARG A 76 5.51 2.65 -25.99
CA ARG A 76 5.01 1.56 -25.14
C ARG A 76 3.48 1.39 -25.28
N ARG A 77 3.05 0.13 -25.43
CA ARG A 77 1.63 -0.24 -25.42
C ARG A 77 1.12 -0.31 -23.96
N PRO A 78 -0.14 0.05 -23.67
CA PRO A 78 -0.73 -0.21 -22.35
C PRO A 78 -0.82 -1.72 -22.08
N PRO A 79 -0.99 -2.14 -20.82
CA PRO A 79 -1.42 -3.51 -20.48
C PRO A 79 -2.63 -3.94 -21.34
N LYS A 80 -2.71 -5.23 -21.68
CA LYS A 80 -3.71 -5.77 -22.64
C LYS A 80 -5.16 -5.73 -22.09
N LEU A 81 -5.75 -4.54 -22.05
CA LEU A 81 -7.13 -4.29 -21.61
C LEU A 81 -7.96 -3.79 -22.81
N LYS A 82 -8.31 -4.75 -23.69
CA LYS A 82 -9.19 -4.52 -24.84
C LYS A 82 -10.61 -5.03 -24.54
N ASP A 83 -11.35 -4.25 -23.77
CA ASP A 83 -12.80 -4.45 -23.62
C ASP A 83 -13.52 -3.10 -23.84
N PRO A 84 -14.42 -2.99 -24.85
CA PRO A 84 -15.25 -1.79 -25.04
C PRO A 84 -16.33 -1.62 -23.95
N ILE A 85 -16.74 -2.69 -23.27
CA ILE A 85 -17.77 -2.65 -22.22
C ILE A 85 -17.33 -1.74 -21.07
N CYS A 86 -16.05 -1.80 -20.69
CA CYS A 86 -15.50 -0.99 -19.59
C CYS A 86 -15.64 0.53 -19.79
N THR A 87 -15.59 1.03 -21.02
CA THR A 87 -15.79 2.46 -21.30
C THR A 87 -17.20 2.89 -20.90
N VAL A 88 -18.21 2.09 -21.26
CA VAL A 88 -19.62 2.33 -20.89
C VAL A 88 -19.81 2.21 -19.39
N LEU A 89 -19.26 1.16 -18.76
CA LEU A 89 -19.41 0.90 -17.32
C LEU A 89 -18.83 2.01 -16.44
N VAL A 90 -17.77 2.69 -16.88
CA VAL A 90 -17.17 3.83 -16.18
C VAL A 90 -17.94 5.14 -16.43
N GLN A 91 -18.54 5.30 -17.60
CA GLN A 91 -19.26 6.53 -18.00
C GLN A 91 -20.77 6.53 -17.66
N ALA A 92 -21.33 5.41 -17.17
CA ALA A 92 -22.77 5.14 -17.05
C ALA A 92 -23.61 6.12 -16.18
N HIS A 93 -23.00 7.09 -15.50
CA HIS A 93 -23.70 8.14 -14.74
C HIS A 93 -23.64 9.54 -15.36
N GLY A 94 -22.99 9.73 -16.51
CA GLY A 94 -22.78 11.05 -17.12
C GLY A 94 -24.02 11.71 -17.74
N ASN A 95 -25.22 11.13 -17.64
CA ASN A 95 -26.41 11.60 -18.36
C ASN A 95 -27.73 11.54 -17.54
N SER A 96 -27.65 11.85 -16.25
CA SER A 96 -28.82 12.26 -15.45
C SER A 96 -28.51 13.53 -14.66
N SER A 97 -29.49 14.43 -14.56
CA SER A 97 -29.34 15.80 -14.05
C SER A 97 -29.30 15.88 -12.51
N PHE A 98 -28.42 15.10 -11.90
CA PHE A 98 -28.22 15.02 -10.43
C PHE A 98 -26.75 15.25 -10.01
N ALA A 99 -25.95 15.88 -10.88
CA ALA A 99 -24.49 15.99 -10.73
C ALA A 99 -23.97 17.40 -10.32
N VAL A 100 -24.82 18.27 -9.73
CA VAL A 100 -24.35 19.47 -8.99
C VAL A 100 -25.26 19.70 -7.76
N LYS A 101 -24.90 19.12 -6.60
CA LYS A 101 -25.34 19.60 -5.27
C LYS A 101 -24.67 19.02 -4.02
N ASN A 102 -23.72 18.09 -4.13
CA ASN A 102 -23.07 17.45 -2.98
C ASN A 102 -21.69 18.04 -2.62
N ALA A 103 -21.56 19.37 -2.70
CA ALA A 103 -20.45 20.13 -2.10
C ALA A 103 -20.95 21.17 -1.06
N GLU A 104 -22.26 21.37 -0.95
CA GLU A 104 -22.90 22.43 -0.15
C GLU A 104 -23.92 21.85 0.86
N MET A 105 -23.61 20.69 1.47
CA MET A 105 -24.42 20.12 2.55
C MET A 105 -23.70 20.14 3.92
N LEU A 106 -22.74 21.04 4.06
CA LEU A 106 -22.42 21.64 5.35
C LEU A 106 -23.67 22.42 5.84
N HIS A 107 -24.02 22.26 7.12
CA HIS A 107 -25.25 22.75 7.77
C HIS A 107 -26.59 22.12 7.32
N SER A 108 -26.97 20.97 7.90
CA SER A 108 -28.34 20.77 8.41
C SER A 108 -28.53 19.50 9.27
N LYS A 109 -28.85 19.71 10.55
CA LYS A 109 -29.64 18.83 11.45
C LYS A 109 -29.13 17.41 11.78
N ASN A 110 -28.73 17.29 13.04
CA ASN A 110 -28.95 16.18 13.98
C ASN A 110 -29.74 14.95 13.48
N SER A 111 -29.17 13.76 13.71
CA SER A 111 -29.91 12.71 14.41
C SER A 111 -28.99 11.94 15.36
N VAL A 112 -29.36 11.85 16.64
CA VAL A 112 -28.74 10.94 17.60
C VAL A 112 -29.41 9.59 17.40
N LEU A 113 -28.67 8.60 16.88
CA LEU A 113 -29.22 7.26 16.64
C LEU A 113 -28.61 6.22 17.59
N ASN A 114 -29.52 5.52 18.26
CA ASN A 114 -29.32 4.72 19.45
C ASN A 114 -28.68 3.35 19.14
N THR A 115 -27.35 3.23 19.26
CA THR A 115 -26.59 2.00 18.98
C THR A 115 -26.73 0.95 20.11
N ARG A 116 -27.95 0.48 20.37
CA ARG A 116 -28.27 -0.51 21.42
C ARG A 116 -28.46 -1.96 20.92
N SER A 117 -28.17 -2.25 19.66
CA SER A 117 -28.36 -3.57 19.04
C SER A 117 -27.07 -4.30 18.63
N ILE A 118 -25.89 -3.66 18.69
CA ILE A 118 -24.62 -4.22 18.17
C ILE A 118 -23.82 -4.96 19.27
N ILE A 119 -24.47 -5.91 19.96
CA ILE A 119 -23.78 -7.00 20.67
C ILE A 119 -24.61 -8.27 20.51
N LYS A 120 -24.25 -9.13 19.56
CA LYS A 120 -24.42 -10.59 19.65
C LYS A 120 -23.71 -11.35 18.53
N ASP A 121 -23.37 -12.59 18.85
CA ASP A 121 -23.16 -13.74 17.97
C ASP A 121 -21.99 -13.67 16.96
N ASP A 122 -20.77 -13.61 17.51
CA ASP A 122 -19.60 -14.30 16.96
C ASP A 122 -19.18 -15.37 18.00
N ASN A 123 -19.68 -16.61 17.86
CA ASN A 123 -19.18 -17.83 18.53
C ASN A 123 -19.82 -19.11 17.96
N ASP A 124 -19.01 -20.17 17.88
CA ASP A 124 -19.33 -21.61 17.85
C ASP A 124 -20.32 -22.23 16.83
N GLY A 125 -19.81 -23.24 16.11
CA GLY A 125 -20.17 -24.62 16.48
C GLY A 125 -21.37 -25.31 15.82
N ILE A 126 -21.12 -25.90 14.65
CA ILE A 126 -21.71 -27.16 14.10
C ILE A 126 -22.81 -27.83 14.97
N ASN A 127 -24.10 -27.75 14.59
CA ASN A 127 -24.85 -28.94 14.13
C ASN A 127 -26.28 -28.70 13.58
N SER A 128 -26.78 -29.74 12.91
CA SER A 128 -28.10 -29.89 12.25
C SER A 128 -29.34 -29.59 13.10
N ALA A 129 -30.33 -28.87 12.53
CA ALA A 129 -31.76 -29.25 12.64
C ALA A 129 -32.65 -28.73 11.48
N LYS A 130 -33.69 -29.51 11.18
CA LYS A 130 -34.67 -29.39 10.08
C LYS A 130 -35.55 -28.12 10.20
N GLY A 131 -35.86 -27.51 9.04
CA GLY A 131 -36.59 -26.24 8.93
C GLY A 131 -38.12 -26.30 9.04
N THR A 132 -38.80 -25.30 8.48
CA THR A 132 -40.26 -25.26 8.23
C THR A 132 -40.57 -24.29 7.09
N LYS A 133 -41.55 -24.61 6.24
CA LYS A 133 -42.05 -23.71 5.19
C LYS A 133 -43.10 -22.76 5.77
N ILE A 134 -43.00 -21.46 5.50
CA ILE A 134 -44.13 -20.52 5.59
C ILE A 134 -44.41 -19.97 4.19
N ARG A 135 -45.69 -19.84 3.85
CA ARG A 135 -46.22 -19.69 2.49
C ARG A 135 -47.19 -18.52 2.46
N HIS A 136 -46.73 -17.32 2.11
CA HIS A 136 -47.61 -16.18 1.86
C HIS A 136 -48.02 -16.08 0.40
N GLN A 137 -49.25 -15.62 0.17
CA GLN A 137 -49.92 -15.61 -1.12
C GLN A 137 -49.82 -14.24 -1.78
N ASN A 138 -49.84 -14.21 -3.11
CA ASN A 138 -49.96 -12.98 -3.88
C ASN A 138 -51.38 -12.40 -3.75
N SER A 139 -51.47 -11.10 -3.46
CA SER A 139 -52.55 -10.24 -3.95
C SER A 139 -51.94 -9.27 -4.96
N GLY A 140 -52.57 -9.14 -6.13
CA GLY A 140 -51.93 -8.55 -7.31
C GLY A 140 -52.44 -7.16 -7.68
N VAL A 141 -51.56 -6.37 -8.31
CA VAL A 141 -51.93 -5.19 -9.11
C VAL A 141 -51.55 -5.49 -10.56
N ARG A 142 -52.52 -5.40 -11.48
CA ARG A 142 -52.26 -5.48 -12.93
C ARG A 142 -52.06 -4.08 -13.47
N HIS A 143 -51.04 -3.84 -14.29
CA HIS A 143 -51.15 -2.87 -15.39
C HIS A 143 -50.20 -3.18 -16.56
N LEU A 144 -50.81 -3.27 -17.74
CA LEU A 144 -50.26 -2.95 -19.08
C LEU A 144 -48.98 -3.65 -19.55
N ASN A 145 -49.14 -4.50 -20.58
CA ASN A 145 -48.04 -5.05 -21.37
C ASN A 145 -47.38 -3.97 -22.25
N SER A 146 -46.05 -3.90 -22.25
CA SER A 146 -45.26 -3.29 -23.33
C SER A 146 -44.26 -4.32 -23.86
N SER A 147 -44.68 -5.13 -24.83
CA SER A 147 -43.97 -6.33 -25.29
C SER A 147 -42.81 -6.03 -26.25
N VAL A 148 -41.72 -5.44 -25.76
CA VAL A 148 -40.49 -5.21 -26.54
C VAL A 148 -39.24 -5.59 -25.72
N HIS A 149 -38.25 -6.20 -26.37
CA HIS A 149 -36.91 -6.52 -25.83
C HIS A 149 -36.80 -7.43 -24.58
N HIS A 150 -37.51 -8.57 -24.54
CA HIS A 150 -37.31 -9.55 -23.45
C HIS A 150 -36.26 -10.66 -23.70
N GLN A 151 -35.60 -10.71 -24.87
CA GLN A 151 -34.70 -11.82 -25.27
C GLN A 151 -33.20 -11.65 -24.92
N ASN A 152 -32.70 -10.44 -24.62
CA ASN A 152 -31.26 -10.23 -24.39
C ASN A 152 -30.80 -10.41 -22.92
N SER A 153 -31.71 -10.48 -21.94
CA SER A 153 -31.33 -10.53 -20.51
C SER A 153 -30.77 -11.90 -20.07
N SER A 154 -31.19 -13.00 -20.70
CA SER A 154 -30.72 -14.36 -20.42
C SER A 154 -29.31 -14.62 -20.94
N ALA A 155 -28.99 -14.13 -22.15
CA ALA A 155 -27.66 -14.27 -22.75
C ALA A 155 -26.57 -13.56 -21.92
N ILE A 156 -26.87 -12.36 -21.39
CA ILE A 156 -25.91 -11.59 -20.59
C ILE A 156 -25.60 -12.28 -19.25
N LYS A 157 -26.59 -12.91 -18.59
CA LYS A 157 -26.36 -13.57 -17.29
C LYS A 157 -25.46 -14.80 -17.39
N ASN A 158 -25.49 -15.53 -18.50
CA ASN A 158 -24.77 -16.79 -18.64
C ASN A 158 -23.27 -16.63 -18.95
N ASN A 159 -22.80 -15.43 -19.33
CA ASN A 159 -21.37 -15.13 -19.54
C ASN A 159 -20.68 -14.48 -18.33
N MET A 160 -21.36 -14.31 -17.19
CA MET A 160 -20.79 -13.67 -15.98
C MET A 160 -20.13 -14.65 -14.98
N MET A 161 -19.79 -15.87 -15.43
CA MET A 161 -19.06 -16.87 -14.62
C MET A 161 -17.94 -17.58 -15.40
N ASP A 162 -17.16 -16.86 -16.20
CA ASP A 162 -15.78 -17.30 -16.41
C ASP A 162 -15.01 -17.13 -15.09
N GLN A 163 -14.78 -18.24 -14.38
CA GLN A 163 -13.95 -18.25 -13.19
C GLN A 163 -12.50 -18.15 -13.60
N ARG A 164 -12.05 -16.90 -13.83
CA ARG A 164 -10.70 -16.50 -14.17
C ARG A 164 -9.68 -17.19 -13.25
N GLN A 165 -9.06 -18.25 -13.77
CA GLN A 165 -8.15 -19.08 -12.99
C GLN A 165 -6.91 -18.27 -12.54
N PRO A 166 -6.36 -18.54 -11.35
CA PRO A 166 -5.06 -18.00 -10.96
C PRO A 166 -3.97 -18.39 -11.96
N ARG A 167 -3.05 -17.45 -12.24
CA ARG A 167 -1.92 -17.72 -13.13
C ARG A 167 -1.02 -18.81 -12.51
N SER A 168 -0.80 -19.90 -13.25
CA SER A 168 0.01 -21.02 -12.75
C SER A 168 1.46 -20.61 -12.44
N MET A 169 2.07 -21.24 -11.44
CA MET A 169 3.47 -21.00 -11.06
C MET A 169 4.44 -21.22 -12.23
N ARG A 170 4.19 -22.21 -13.09
CA ARG A 170 4.96 -22.41 -14.33
C ARG A 170 4.91 -21.20 -15.25
N THR A 171 3.75 -20.56 -15.39
CA THR A 171 3.60 -19.34 -16.19
C THR A 171 4.34 -18.16 -15.56
N VAL A 172 4.34 -18.03 -14.23
CA VAL A 172 5.10 -16.97 -13.52
C VAL A 172 6.61 -17.17 -13.74
N LEU A 173 7.13 -18.39 -13.61
CA LEU A 173 8.53 -18.74 -13.90
C LEU A 173 8.92 -18.36 -15.34
N THR A 174 8.21 -18.86 -16.36
CA THR A 174 8.53 -18.56 -17.77
C THR A 174 8.38 -17.08 -18.13
N LEU A 175 7.54 -16.31 -17.43
CA LEU A 175 7.47 -14.86 -17.61
C LEU A 175 8.65 -14.13 -16.97
N THR A 176 9.07 -14.54 -15.76
CA THR A 176 10.12 -13.85 -14.97
C THR A 176 11.55 -14.30 -15.31
N GLU A 177 11.72 -15.42 -16.02
CA GLU A 177 13.00 -15.93 -16.55
C GLU A 177 13.83 -14.88 -17.31
N ASN A 178 13.19 -13.85 -17.90
CA ASN A 178 13.86 -12.70 -18.47
C ASN A 178 13.27 -11.41 -17.88
N CYS A 179 13.86 -10.91 -16.78
CA CYS A 179 13.35 -9.75 -16.05
C CYS A 179 13.23 -8.49 -16.91
N THR A 180 14.24 -8.14 -17.72
CA THR A 180 14.14 -7.03 -18.69
C THR A 180 12.90 -7.16 -19.60
N ARG A 181 12.61 -8.35 -20.13
CA ARG A 181 11.42 -8.60 -20.97
C ARG A 181 10.13 -8.54 -20.15
N TYR A 182 10.09 -9.17 -18.97
CA TYR A 182 8.95 -9.15 -18.05
C TYR A 182 8.52 -7.72 -17.71
N VAL A 183 9.47 -6.90 -17.26
CA VAL A 183 9.26 -5.51 -16.85
C VAL A 183 8.67 -4.66 -17.99
N LEU A 184 9.06 -4.93 -19.23
CA LEU A 184 8.54 -4.26 -20.44
C LEU A 184 7.18 -4.79 -20.89
N GLU A 185 6.98 -6.11 -20.99
CA GLU A 185 5.75 -6.73 -21.51
C GLU A 185 4.59 -6.73 -20.49
N ALA A 186 4.90 -6.90 -19.20
CA ALA A 186 3.91 -6.77 -18.13
C ALA A 186 3.46 -5.33 -17.93
N GLY A 187 4.29 -4.35 -18.30
CA GLY A 187 3.92 -2.92 -18.37
C GLY A 187 4.31 -2.07 -17.16
N PHE A 188 5.23 -2.52 -16.29
CA PHE A 188 5.71 -1.73 -15.14
C PHE A 188 6.30 -0.37 -15.56
N LEU A 189 6.93 -0.30 -16.73
CA LEU A 189 7.50 0.93 -17.28
C LEU A 189 6.55 1.66 -18.25
N PHE A 190 5.23 1.45 -18.17
CA PHE A 190 4.26 2.10 -19.07
C PHE A 190 4.15 3.62 -18.83
N ALA A 191 4.26 4.07 -17.59
CA ALA A 191 4.23 5.50 -17.26
C ALA A 191 5.54 6.19 -17.67
N ARG A 192 5.42 7.39 -18.23
CA ARG A 192 6.48 8.41 -18.20
C ARG A 192 6.62 8.92 -16.78
N VAL A 193 7.77 9.51 -16.49
CA VAL A 193 8.09 10.12 -15.20
C VAL A 193 8.38 11.59 -15.43
N SER A 194 7.73 12.44 -14.65
CA SER A 194 7.96 13.89 -14.61
C SER A 194 9.02 14.27 -13.58
N GLU A 195 9.64 15.45 -13.70
CA GLU A 195 10.60 15.94 -12.68
C GLU A 195 9.94 16.19 -11.33
N GLU A 196 8.66 16.60 -11.35
CA GLU A 196 7.76 16.66 -10.20
C GLU A 196 7.77 15.31 -9.44
N GLU A 197 7.53 14.19 -10.11
CA GLU A 197 7.59 12.85 -9.52
C GLU A 197 9.02 12.44 -9.07
N LEU A 198 10.07 12.79 -9.82
CA LEU A 198 11.46 12.52 -9.40
C LEU A 198 11.85 13.25 -8.11
N SER A 199 11.36 14.47 -7.92
CA SER A 199 11.63 15.31 -6.74
C SER A 199 10.90 14.86 -5.46
N PHE A 200 9.87 14.03 -5.63
CA PHE A 200 8.94 13.60 -4.58
C PHE A 200 8.76 12.06 -4.57
N PRO A 201 9.80 11.27 -4.25
CA PRO A 201 9.64 9.82 -4.19
C PRO A 201 8.67 9.39 -3.10
N LEU A 202 7.89 8.35 -3.37
CA LEU A 202 6.94 7.73 -2.45
C LEU A 202 7.45 6.36 -1.97
N ALA A 203 7.05 5.98 -0.76
CA ALA A 203 7.28 4.66 -0.20
C ALA A 203 5.95 3.92 -0.03
N PHE A 204 5.94 2.64 -0.37
CA PHE A 204 4.78 1.77 -0.22
C PHE A 204 5.15 0.51 0.55
N SER A 205 4.29 0.08 1.48
CA SER A 205 4.20 -1.34 1.84
C SER A 205 3.04 -1.99 1.08
N ILE A 206 3.17 -3.26 0.71
CA ILE A 206 2.06 -4.07 0.18
C ILE A 206 2.04 -5.40 0.93
N ILE A 207 1.06 -5.58 1.81
CA ILE A 207 0.82 -6.81 2.56
C ILE A 207 -0.21 -7.65 1.80
N ALA A 208 0.14 -8.90 1.49
CA ALA A 208 -0.73 -9.80 0.76
C ALA A 208 -0.59 -11.27 1.22
N TYR A 209 -1.64 -12.05 1.00
CA TYR A 209 -1.70 -13.45 1.43
C TYR A 209 -2.31 -14.42 0.40
N LYS A 210 -2.78 -13.92 -0.75
CA LYS A 210 -3.38 -14.70 -1.85
C LYS A 210 -3.52 -13.84 -3.11
N ASP A 211 -4.08 -14.41 -4.18
CA ASP A 211 -4.44 -13.75 -5.44
C ASP A 211 -3.23 -13.05 -6.13
N LEU A 212 -2.18 -13.81 -6.44
CA LEU A 212 -0.90 -13.29 -6.97
C LEU A 212 -1.06 -12.32 -8.16
N GLU A 213 -1.95 -12.62 -9.12
CA GLU A 213 -2.22 -11.71 -10.25
C GLU A 213 -2.88 -10.39 -9.81
N GLN A 214 -3.70 -10.39 -8.75
CA GLN A 214 -4.24 -9.15 -8.20
C GLN A 214 -3.12 -8.28 -7.59
N VAL A 215 -2.19 -8.91 -6.84
CA VAL A 215 -1.03 -8.24 -6.25
C VAL A 215 -0.07 -7.69 -7.32
N GLU A 216 0.22 -8.46 -8.36
CA GLU A 216 1.02 -8.02 -9.52
C GLU A 216 0.41 -6.77 -10.17
N ARG A 217 -0.91 -6.78 -10.39
CA ARG A 217 -1.65 -5.67 -11.02
C ARG A 217 -1.69 -4.42 -10.14
N LEU A 218 -1.87 -4.60 -8.83
CA LEU A 218 -1.78 -3.51 -7.85
C LEU A 218 -0.39 -2.88 -7.87
N LEU A 219 0.67 -3.69 -7.70
CA LEU A 219 2.06 -3.23 -7.75
C LEU A 219 2.35 -2.51 -9.07
N ARG A 220 1.95 -3.07 -10.22
CA ARG A 220 2.12 -2.46 -11.54
C ARG A 220 1.44 -1.09 -11.67
N ALA A 221 0.26 -0.90 -11.09
CA ALA A 221 -0.43 0.38 -11.12
C ALA A 221 0.35 1.47 -10.35
N VAL A 222 0.78 1.15 -9.11
CA VAL A 222 1.50 2.10 -8.26
C VAL A 222 3.00 2.23 -8.59
N TYR A 223 3.59 1.32 -9.38
CA TYR A 223 5.02 1.28 -9.63
C TYR A 223 5.56 2.52 -10.37
N ARG A 224 6.68 3.05 -9.87
CA ARG A 224 7.59 3.94 -10.59
C ARG A 224 9.04 3.62 -10.20
N PRO A 225 10.05 3.82 -11.08
CA PRO A 225 11.45 3.49 -10.77
C PRO A 225 12.11 4.32 -9.65
N HIS A 226 11.59 5.51 -9.35
CA HIS A 226 12.15 6.41 -8.31
C HIS A 226 11.56 6.18 -6.91
N ASN A 227 10.37 5.58 -6.82
CA ASN A 227 9.71 5.21 -5.57
C ASN A 227 10.38 3.99 -4.91
N VAL A 228 9.89 3.56 -3.74
CA VAL A 228 10.38 2.37 -3.02
C VAL A 228 9.21 1.50 -2.56
N TYR A 229 9.33 0.18 -2.68
CA TYR A 229 8.25 -0.76 -2.38
C TYR A 229 8.74 -1.90 -1.49
N CYS A 230 8.07 -2.12 -0.36
CA CYS A 230 8.25 -3.29 0.49
C CYS A 230 7.05 -4.22 0.37
N LEU A 231 7.27 -5.48 0.05
CA LEU A 231 6.21 -6.50 -0.07
C LEU A 231 6.33 -7.52 1.05
N HIS A 232 5.21 -7.88 1.67
CA HIS A 232 5.12 -8.99 2.61
C HIS A 232 4.16 -10.05 2.08
N ALA A 233 4.62 -11.30 2.12
CA ALA A 233 3.80 -12.49 1.96
C ALA A 233 3.62 -13.12 3.35
N ASP A 234 2.36 -13.30 3.73
CA ASP A 234 1.98 -14.01 4.95
C ASP A 234 2.57 -15.43 4.97
N ARG A 235 3.18 -15.82 6.09
CA ARG A 235 3.84 -17.13 6.24
C ARG A 235 2.90 -18.31 5.98
N LYS A 236 1.60 -18.12 6.20
CA LYS A 236 0.55 -19.13 5.99
C LYS A 236 0.00 -19.20 4.55
N SER A 237 0.47 -18.34 3.64
CA SER A 237 0.14 -18.44 2.21
C SER A 237 0.74 -19.68 1.57
N ASP A 238 0.12 -20.14 0.48
CA ASP A 238 0.62 -21.26 -0.30
C ASP A 238 2.00 -20.99 -0.93
N ALA A 239 2.73 -22.06 -1.21
CA ALA A 239 4.11 -21.99 -1.70
C ALA A 239 4.22 -21.35 -3.09
N ASP A 240 3.20 -21.48 -3.95
CA ASP A 240 3.16 -20.87 -5.28
C ASP A 240 2.98 -19.35 -5.18
N PHE A 241 2.08 -18.87 -4.30
CA PHE A 241 1.94 -17.44 -3.99
C PHE A 241 3.25 -16.86 -3.45
N GLN A 242 3.87 -17.51 -2.44
CA GLN A 242 5.12 -17.03 -1.85
C GLN A 242 6.28 -17.01 -2.85
N SER A 243 6.41 -18.05 -3.68
CA SER A 243 7.49 -18.18 -4.67
C SER A 243 7.28 -17.24 -5.86
N GLY A 244 6.05 -17.16 -6.38
CA GLY A 244 5.68 -16.27 -7.46
C GLY A 244 5.82 -14.79 -7.10
N LEU A 245 5.50 -14.39 -5.86
CA LEU A 245 5.72 -13.01 -5.42
C LEU A 245 7.23 -12.69 -5.35
N ARG A 246 8.07 -13.60 -4.84
CA ARG A 246 9.54 -13.43 -4.83
C ARG A 246 10.11 -13.27 -6.24
N LEU A 247 9.62 -14.05 -7.22
CA LEU A 247 10.06 -13.97 -8.62
C LEU A 247 9.67 -12.64 -9.29
N ILE A 248 8.44 -12.16 -9.05
CA ILE A 248 7.99 -10.85 -9.54
C ILE A 248 8.82 -9.72 -8.93
N VAL A 249 9.09 -9.79 -7.62
CA VAL A 249 9.93 -8.81 -6.90
C VAL A 249 11.38 -8.83 -7.37
N GLY A 250 11.95 -10.01 -7.63
CA GLY A 250 13.34 -10.17 -8.10
C GLY A 250 13.63 -9.43 -9.41
N CYS A 251 12.62 -9.17 -10.24
CA CYS A 251 12.75 -8.41 -11.48
C CYS A 251 12.64 -6.88 -11.33
N LEU A 252 12.44 -6.33 -10.13
CA LEU A 252 12.12 -4.93 -9.91
C LEU A 252 13.10 -4.28 -8.89
N PRO A 253 14.12 -3.51 -9.33
CA PRO A 253 15.31 -3.17 -8.54
C PRO A 253 15.08 -2.19 -7.37
N ASN A 254 13.87 -1.64 -7.23
CA ASN A 254 13.43 -0.77 -6.14
C ASN A 254 12.25 -1.37 -5.34
N VAL A 255 11.99 -2.67 -5.53
CA VAL A 255 11.00 -3.46 -4.80
C VAL A 255 11.74 -4.55 -4.01
N PHE A 256 11.32 -4.82 -2.78
CA PHE A 256 11.93 -5.86 -1.96
C PHE A 256 10.92 -6.61 -1.08
N MET A 257 11.17 -7.89 -0.83
CA MET A 257 10.43 -8.66 0.17
C MET A 257 10.92 -8.30 1.57
N ALA A 258 10.00 -8.10 2.52
CA ALA A 258 10.28 -7.94 3.95
C ALA A 258 11.21 -9.07 4.48
N ASP A 259 12.15 -8.77 5.38
CA ASP A 259 13.15 -9.76 5.81
C ASP A 259 12.51 -10.89 6.65
N VAL A 260 11.38 -10.58 7.33
CA VAL A 260 10.62 -11.52 8.15
C VAL A 260 9.26 -11.83 7.53
N SER A 261 9.03 -13.08 7.14
CA SER A 261 7.67 -13.57 6.80
C SER A 261 6.91 -13.89 8.10
N VAL A 262 6.15 -12.90 8.56
CA VAL A 262 5.21 -12.99 9.69
C VAL A 262 4.00 -13.86 9.35
N GLU A 263 3.49 -14.62 10.33
CA GLU A 263 2.20 -15.30 10.28
C GLU A 263 1.10 -14.39 10.84
N VAL A 264 0.31 -13.78 9.96
CA VAL A 264 -0.62 -12.71 10.37
C VAL A 264 -1.87 -13.31 11.02
N LYS A 265 -2.14 -12.91 12.27
CA LYS A 265 -3.31 -13.36 13.05
C LYS A 265 -4.25 -12.18 13.25
N TRP A 266 -5.44 -12.28 12.64
CA TRP A 266 -6.43 -11.20 12.68
C TRP A 266 -6.79 -10.83 14.12
N GLY A 267 -6.79 -9.54 14.42
CA GLY A 267 -7.07 -8.99 15.77
C GLY A 267 -5.91 -9.09 16.77
N ALA A 268 -4.75 -9.62 16.37
CA ALA A 268 -3.53 -9.69 17.17
C ALA A 268 -2.42 -8.77 16.62
N VAL A 269 -1.35 -8.58 17.40
CA VAL A 269 -0.23 -7.68 17.05
C VAL A 269 0.52 -8.05 15.77
N SER A 270 0.46 -9.31 15.31
CA SER A 270 1.09 -9.73 14.06
C SER A 270 0.42 -9.20 12.78
N VAL A 271 -0.62 -8.36 12.90
CA VAL A 271 -1.10 -7.47 11.82
C VAL A 271 -0.19 -6.24 11.64
N LEU A 272 0.43 -5.72 12.72
CA LEU A 272 1.37 -4.58 12.66
C LEU A 272 2.79 -5.00 12.28
N GLU A 273 3.24 -6.17 12.71
CA GLU A 273 4.62 -6.64 12.54
C GLU A 273 5.17 -6.52 11.09
N PRO A 274 4.41 -6.85 10.01
CA PRO A 274 4.92 -6.69 8.65
C PRO A 274 4.92 -5.23 8.17
N GLU A 275 4.03 -4.37 8.68
CA GLU A 275 4.06 -2.92 8.39
C GLU A 275 5.30 -2.29 9.00
N LEU A 276 5.58 -2.59 10.26
CA LEU A 276 6.73 -2.06 11.00
C LEU A 276 8.06 -2.53 10.39
N GLU A 277 8.14 -3.80 10.01
CA GLU A 277 9.28 -4.35 9.28
C GLU A 277 9.47 -3.66 7.90
N CYS A 278 8.38 -3.42 7.16
CA CYS A 278 8.45 -2.66 5.93
C CYS A 278 8.87 -1.20 6.15
N MET A 279 8.29 -0.51 7.15
CA MET A 279 8.68 0.85 7.55
C MET A 279 10.17 0.93 7.88
N ARG A 280 10.71 0.00 8.69
CA ARG A 280 12.14 -0.10 9.02
C ARG A 280 13.02 -0.16 7.76
N ARG A 281 12.69 -1.05 6.81
CA ARG A 281 13.49 -1.21 5.58
C ARG A 281 13.33 -0.05 4.61
N LEU A 282 12.14 0.54 4.53
CA LEU A 282 11.88 1.75 3.73
C LEU A 282 12.65 2.94 4.31
N LEU A 283 12.70 3.11 5.65
CA LEU A 283 13.52 4.16 6.28
C LEU A 283 15.01 3.99 5.98
N ALA A 284 15.52 2.76 6.05
CA ALA A 284 16.92 2.42 5.78
C ALA A 284 17.30 2.51 4.28
N HIS A 285 16.33 2.48 3.36
CA HIS A 285 16.61 2.58 1.94
C HIS A 285 17.18 3.96 1.54
N ARG A 286 18.12 3.96 0.58
CA ARG A 286 18.86 5.15 0.12
C ARG A 286 17.99 6.31 -0.39
N ALA A 287 16.82 6.02 -0.96
CA ALA A 287 15.95 7.04 -1.52
C ALA A 287 15.26 7.87 -0.44
N LYS A 288 15.37 9.20 -0.53
CA LYS A 288 14.74 10.14 0.42
C LYS A 288 13.28 10.41 0.03
N TRP A 289 12.46 9.38 0.18
CA TRP A 289 11.02 9.44 -0.02
C TRP A 289 10.33 10.35 1.01
N ARG A 290 9.17 10.88 0.64
CA ARG A 290 8.44 11.93 1.38
C ARG A 290 7.29 11.38 2.21
N TYR A 291 6.56 10.41 1.64
CA TYR A 291 5.35 9.84 2.21
C TYR A 291 5.36 8.31 2.11
N PHE A 292 4.80 7.68 3.15
CA PHE A 292 4.52 6.26 3.25
C PHE A 292 3.03 5.98 3.06
N ILE A 293 2.71 4.99 2.24
CA ILE A 293 1.35 4.50 1.99
C ILE A 293 1.36 2.98 2.16
N ASN A 294 0.67 2.43 3.17
CA ASN A 294 0.49 0.98 3.24
C ASN A 294 -0.66 0.52 2.35
N LEU A 295 -0.54 -0.66 1.74
CA LEU A 295 -1.57 -1.23 0.87
C LEU A 295 -1.80 -2.69 1.21
N THR A 296 -3.04 -3.13 1.04
CA THR A 296 -3.41 -4.55 1.08
C THR A 296 -3.57 -5.08 -0.35
N GLY A 297 -3.22 -6.35 -0.60
CA GLY A 297 -3.36 -7.00 -1.92
C GLY A 297 -4.77 -7.05 -2.53
N GLN A 298 -5.78 -6.51 -1.83
CA GLN A 298 -7.18 -6.40 -2.27
C GLN A 298 -7.63 -4.96 -2.60
N GLU A 299 -6.72 -3.99 -2.57
CA GLU A 299 -6.96 -2.58 -2.93
C GLU A 299 -6.64 -2.28 -4.40
N PHE A 300 -7.06 -1.10 -4.89
CA PHE A 300 -6.62 -0.54 -6.17
C PHE A 300 -6.54 1.00 -6.11
N PRO A 301 -5.52 1.66 -6.71
CA PRO A 301 -5.42 3.12 -6.69
C PRO A 301 -6.50 3.81 -7.54
N LEU A 302 -7.00 4.94 -7.02
CA LEU A 302 -7.92 5.88 -7.69
C LEU A 302 -7.22 7.16 -8.16
N LYS A 303 -5.91 7.27 -7.91
CA LYS A 303 -5.04 8.40 -8.30
C LYS A 303 -3.75 7.87 -8.93
N THR A 304 -3.32 8.46 -10.04
CA THR A 304 -2.03 8.15 -10.67
C THR A 304 -0.86 8.53 -9.75
N ASN A 305 0.36 8.06 -10.02
CA ASN A 305 1.52 8.49 -9.22
C ASN A 305 1.72 10.03 -9.28
N ARG A 306 1.42 10.67 -10.41
CA ARG A 306 1.52 12.12 -10.55
C ARG A 306 0.44 12.85 -9.73
N GLU A 307 -0.81 12.38 -9.79
CA GLU A 307 -1.89 12.89 -8.93
C GLU A 307 -1.56 12.68 -7.43
N LEU A 308 -0.98 11.53 -7.07
CA LEU A 308 -0.51 11.29 -5.69
C LEU A 308 0.56 12.30 -5.29
N VAL A 309 1.60 12.51 -6.10
CA VAL A 309 2.65 13.50 -5.81
C VAL A 309 2.07 14.91 -5.63
N GLN A 310 1.12 15.30 -6.48
CA GLN A 310 0.44 16.61 -6.41
C GLN A 310 -0.38 16.76 -5.12
N ILE A 311 -1.20 15.76 -4.78
CA ILE A 311 -1.97 15.75 -3.53
C ILE A 311 -1.06 15.76 -2.30
N LEU A 312 -0.03 14.91 -2.28
CA LEU A 312 0.85 14.74 -1.12
C LEU A 312 1.80 15.94 -0.91
N THR A 313 2.15 16.65 -1.98
CA THR A 313 2.79 17.97 -1.87
C THR A 313 1.85 18.97 -1.21
N ALA A 314 0.58 19.00 -1.61
CA ALA A 314 -0.45 19.86 -1.03
C ALA A 314 -0.79 19.51 0.44
N LEU A 315 -0.46 18.32 0.93
CA LEU A 315 -0.58 17.96 2.36
C LEU A 315 0.50 18.60 3.26
N ARG A 316 1.59 19.12 2.69
CA ARG A 316 2.62 19.90 3.41
C ARG A 316 3.18 19.22 4.69
N GLY A 317 3.27 17.89 4.69
CA GLY A 317 3.75 17.07 5.82
C GLY A 317 2.66 16.56 6.78
N ALA A 318 1.38 16.83 6.54
CA ALA A 318 0.28 16.25 7.31
C ALA A 318 0.17 14.73 7.13
N ASN A 319 -0.22 14.02 8.18
CA ASN A 319 -0.58 12.60 8.10
C ASN A 319 -2.11 12.45 7.95
N ASP A 320 -2.57 11.53 7.11
CA ASP A 320 -3.96 11.04 7.10
C ASP A 320 -4.01 9.71 7.86
N ILE A 321 -4.31 9.82 9.15
CA ILE A 321 -4.46 8.72 10.10
C ILE A 321 -5.71 9.04 10.91
N THR A 322 -6.73 8.18 10.87
CA THR A 322 -8.03 8.42 11.51
C THR A 322 -7.97 8.22 13.03
N GLY A 323 -8.93 8.81 13.75
CA GLY A 323 -8.97 8.77 15.21
C GLY A 323 -10.38 8.88 15.81
N THR A 324 -10.55 8.30 17.00
CA THR A 324 -11.68 8.48 17.90
C THR A 324 -11.33 8.01 19.32
N HIS A 325 -11.88 8.68 20.32
CA HIS A 325 -11.90 8.29 21.74
C HIS A 325 -13.29 7.77 22.17
N HIS A 326 -14.15 7.38 21.22
CA HIS A 326 -15.52 6.98 21.52
C HIS A 326 -15.54 5.75 22.47
N PRO A 327 -16.19 5.83 23.66
CA PRO A 327 -16.06 4.81 24.72
C PRO A 327 -16.44 3.38 24.33
N ILE A 328 -17.20 3.20 23.24
CA ILE A 328 -17.53 1.87 22.69
C ILE A 328 -16.30 1.03 22.34
N PHE A 329 -15.12 1.64 22.11
CA PHE A 329 -13.89 0.90 21.77
C PHE A 329 -13.05 0.50 22.99
N HIS A 330 -13.34 1.00 24.19
CA HIS A 330 -12.53 0.77 25.39
C HIS A 330 -12.42 -0.72 25.78
N PHE A 331 -13.35 -1.57 25.34
CA PHE A 331 -13.26 -3.02 25.59
C PHE A 331 -12.00 -3.68 24.99
N ARG A 332 -11.37 -3.04 23.98
CA ARG A 332 -10.15 -3.53 23.34
C ARG A 332 -8.93 -3.50 24.25
N TRP A 333 -8.90 -2.60 25.24
CA TRP A 333 -7.76 -2.37 26.12
C TRP A 333 -8.12 -2.24 27.62
N LYS A 334 -9.40 -2.41 28.01
CA LYS A 334 -9.87 -2.37 29.41
C LYS A 334 -9.14 -3.32 30.39
N ASN A 335 -8.52 -4.38 29.86
CA ASN A 335 -7.81 -5.41 30.64
C ASN A 335 -6.27 -5.23 30.57
N SER A 336 -5.79 -4.21 29.84
CA SER A 336 -4.36 -3.93 29.70
C SER A 336 -3.80 -3.26 30.97
N LYS A 337 -2.47 -3.22 31.09
CA LYS A 337 -1.76 -2.49 32.17
C LYS A 337 -2.05 -0.98 32.09
N PRO A 338 -1.68 -0.15 33.08
CA PRO A 338 -1.67 1.31 32.91
C PRO A 338 -0.93 1.72 31.64
N VAL A 339 -1.44 2.74 30.93
CA VAL A 339 -0.90 3.16 29.64
C VAL A 339 0.46 3.86 29.85
N PRO A 340 1.53 3.53 29.10
CA PRO A 340 2.81 4.23 29.21
C PRO A 340 2.68 5.70 28.79
N TYR A 341 3.54 6.56 29.36
CA TYR A 341 3.61 8.02 29.10
C TYR A 341 2.28 8.79 29.23
N ASN A 342 1.30 8.26 29.99
CA ASN A 342 -0.03 8.84 30.14
C ASN A 342 -0.71 9.15 28.79
N LEU A 343 -0.59 8.24 27.81
CA LEU A 343 -1.19 8.38 26.49
C LEU A 343 -2.70 8.10 26.53
N THR A 344 -3.47 8.87 25.78
CA THR A 344 -4.88 8.58 25.49
C THR A 344 -4.96 7.67 24.26
N ILE A 345 -5.31 6.40 24.48
CA ILE A 345 -5.45 5.41 23.40
C ILE A 345 -6.56 5.84 22.43
N SER A 346 -6.22 5.87 21.16
CA SER A 346 -7.10 6.32 20.07
C SER A 346 -7.37 5.16 19.11
N LYS A 347 -8.63 4.97 18.69
CA LYS A 347 -9.00 4.01 17.65
C LYS A 347 -9.04 4.70 16.29
N GLY A 348 -8.40 4.12 15.28
CA GLY A 348 -8.41 4.57 13.89
C GLY A 348 -8.50 3.40 12.92
N ASP A 349 -8.03 3.60 11.70
CA ASP A 349 -7.84 2.57 10.69
C ASP A 349 -6.40 2.03 10.74
N VAL A 350 -6.23 0.74 10.42
CA VAL A 350 -4.92 0.15 10.07
C VAL A 350 -4.36 0.68 8.74
N HIS A 351 -5.21 1.29 7.91
CA HIS A 351 -4.85 1.93 6.65
C HIS A 351 -4.43 3.39 6.90
N VAL A 352 -3.16 3.71 6.68
CA VAL A 352 -2.56 5.02 6.98
C VAL A 352 -1.95 5.66 5.73
N LEU A 353 -1.74 6.97 5.81
CA LEU A 353 -0.89 7.75 4.92
C LEU A 353 -0.08 8.71 5.81
N ALA A 354 1.24 8.58 5.80
CA ALA A 354 2.11 9.24 6.78
C ALA A 354 3.33 9.90 6.14
N SER A 355 3.76 11.04 6.70
CA SER A 355 5.05 11.66 6.40
C SER A 355 6.21 10.71 6.75
N ARG A 356 7.38 10.88 6.10
CA ARG A 356 8.57 10.12 6.45
C ARG A 356 8.98 10.34 7.91
N GLU A 357 8.83 11.57 8.39
CA GLU A 357 9.20 12.01 9.73
C GLU A 357 8.31 11.37 10.81
N TYR A 358 7.03 11.14 10.52
CA TYR A 358 6.15 10.32 11.36
C TYR A 358 6.61 8.85 11.40
N VAL A 359 6.97 8.27 10.26
CA VAL A 359 7.44 6.86 10.19
C VAL A 359 8.78 6.69 10.90
N ASP A 360 9.67 7.68 10.82
CA ASP A 360 10.93 7.70 11.57
C ASP A 360 10.68 7.68 13.09
N TYR A 361 9.76 8.52 13.58
CA TYR A 361 9.31 8.46 14.97
C TYR A 361 8.72 7.09 15.36
N VAL A 362 7.87 6.50 14.52
CA VAL A 362 7.26 5.17 14.76
C VAL A 362 8.31 4.07 14.96
N ILE A 363 9.43 4.13 14.23
CA ILE A 363 10.47 3.09 14.25
C ILE A 363 11.62 3.39 15.22
N ASN A 364 11.87 4.66 15.57
CA ASN A 364 13.04 5.06 16.35
C ASN A 364 12.71 5.71 17.72
N SER A 365 11.46 6.05 18.02
CA SER A 365 11.05 6.55 19.35
C SER A 365 10.90 5.41 20.37
N ARG A 366 11.33 5.66 21.61
CA ARG A 366 11.07 4.75 22.74
C ARG A 366 9.59 4.73 23.14
N VAL A 367 8.90 5.86 23.01
CA VAL A 367 7.45 5.96 23.27
C VAL A 367 6.67 5.03 22.33
N ALA A 368 7.02 5.04 21.04
CA ALA A 368 6.42 4.13 20.05
C ALA A 368 6.68 2.65 20.41
N HIS A 369 7.91 2.30 20.76
CA HIS A 369 8.25 0.93 21.17
C HIS A 369 7.53 0.46 22.44
N GLU A 370 7.42 1.28 23.49
CA GLU A 370 6.69 0.90 24.71
C GLU A 370 5.17 0.85 24.49
N LEU A 371 4.60 1.74 23.67
CA LEU A 371 3.21 1.64 23.25
C LEU A 371 2.94 0.34 22.48
N LEU A 372 3.84 -0.05 21.56
CA LEU A 372 3.72 -1.30 20.82
C LEU A 372 3.75 -2.51 21.76
N LYS A 373 4.72 -2.57 22.69
CA LYS A 373 4.81 -3.62 23.73
C LYS A 373 3.54 -3.69 24.59
N TRP A 374 2.98 -2.54 24.95
CA TRP A 374 1.73 -2.46 25.71
C TRP A 374 0.53 -2.98 24.92
N LEU A 375 0.42 -2.63 23.64
CA LEU A 375 -0.64 -3.06 22.73
C LEU A 375 -0.60 -4.56 22.39
N GLN A 376 0.50 -5.28 22.62
CA GLN A 376 0.58 -6.74 22.44
C GLN A 376 -0.52 -7.52 23.18
N TYR A 377 -1.04 -6.96 24.27
CA TYR A 377 -2.09 -7.55 25.11
C TYR A 377 -3.49 -6.94 24.86
N SER A 378 -3.64 -6.14 23.80
CA SER A 378 -4.91 -5.51 23.41
C SER A 378 -5.52 -6.17 22.17
N PHE A 379 -6.83 -5.98 21.97
CA PHE A 379 -7.56 -6.56 20.83
C PHE A 379 -7.65 -5.57 19.67
N ILE A 380 -7.26 -6.02 18.46
CA ILE A 380 -7.13 -5.19 17.25
C ILE A 380 -6.17 -3.99 17.50
N PRO A 381 -4.90 -4.24 17.86
CA PRO A 381 -3.91 -3.20 18.13
C PRO A 381 -3.51 -2.40 16.88
N ASP A 382 -3.68 -2.99 15.70
CA ASP A 382 -3.44 -2.41 14.38
C ASP A 382 -4.33 -1.19 14.11
N GLU A 383 -5.57 -1.22 14.58
CA GLU A 383 -6.48 -0.07 14.58
C GLU A 383 -6.26 0.89 15.76
N SER A 384 -5.19 0.74 16.56
CA SER A 384 -4.95 1.59 17.74
C SER A 384 -3.55 2.22 17.79
N PHE A 385 -2.52 1.53 17.29
CA PHE A 385 -1.11 1.96 17.39
C PHE A 385 -0.84 3.30 16.69
N PHE A 386 -1.01 3.36 15.37
CA PHE A 386 -0.74 4.59 14.61
C PHE A 386 -1.69 5.73 15.02
N SER A 387 -2.97 5.42 15.24
CA SER A 387 -3.96 6.40 15.68
C SER A 387 -3.57 7.05 17.02
N THR A 388 -3.08 6.27 17.98
CA THR A 388 -2.64 6.81 19.28
C THR A 388 -1.45 7.76 19.12
N LEU A 389 -0.43 7.39 18.33
CA LEU A 389 0.73 8.25 18.11
C LEU A 389 0.37 9.54 17.33
N ASN A 390 -0.60 9.50 16.42
CA ASN A 390 -1.04 10.66 15.64
C ASN A 390 -1.96 11.64 16.41
N HIS A 391 -2.51 11.25 17.56
CA HIS A 391 -3.51 12.05 18.31
C HIS A 391 -3.16 12.30 19.78
N ASN A 392 -1.90 12.13 20.17
CA ASN A 392 -1.39 12.55 21.47
C ASN A 392 -0.48 13.79 21.30
N PRO A 393 -1.02 15.02 21.30
CA PRO A 393 -0.26 16.22 20.95
C PRO A 393 0.92 16.51 21.89
N GLN A 394 0.89 15.97 23.12
CA GLN A 394 1.99 16.02 24.08
C GLN A 394 3.31 15.39 23.57
N LEU A 395 3.24 14.54 22.53
CA LEU A 395 4.41 13.93 21.89
C LEU A 395 5.08 14.84 20.85
N GLY A 396 4.32 15.73 20.20
CA GLY A 396 4.80 16.53 19.07
C GLY A 396 5.22 15.69 17.85
N VAL A 397 4.54 14.57 17.55
CA VAL A 397 4.93 13.71 16.42
C VAL A 397 4.78 14.49 15.10
N PRO A 398 5.73 14.42 14.15
CA PRO A 398 5.68 15.22 12.93
C PRO A 398 4.41 14.95 12.11
N GLY A 399 3.72 16.01 11.68
CA GLY A 399 2.48 15.90 10.91
C GLY A 399 1.24 15.45 11.69
N SER A 400 1.34 15.23 13.01
CA SER A 400 0.23 14.74 13.85
C SER A 400 -0.95 15.71 13.89
N TYR A 401 -2.17 15.21 14.00
CA TYR A 401 -3.37 16.06 14.01
C TYR A 401 -3.64 16.64 15.41
N LEU A 402 -3.73 17.97 15.48
CA LEU A 402 -3.98 18.75 16.71
C LEU A 402 -5.45 19.16 16.89
N GLY A 403 -6.28 18.96 15.86
CA GLY A 403 -7.70 19.32 15.90
C GLY A 403 -8.54 18.34 16.73
N PRO A 404 -9.85 18.62 16.90
CA PRO A 404 -10.74 17.75 17.63
C PRO A 404 -10.78 16.33 17.03
N ILE A 405 -10.42 15.33 17.84
CA ILE A 405 -10.50 13.91 17.44
C ILE A 405 -11.95 13.41 17.37
N GLU A 406 -12.95 14.24 17.68
CA GLU A 406 -14.36 13.98 17.43
C GLU A 406 -14.96 15.15 16.65
N GLY A 407 -15.69 14.84 15.57
CA GLY A 407 -16.15 15.80 14.58
C GLY A 407 -16.79 15.11 13.38
N VAL A 408 -17.53 15.88 12.57
CA VAL A 408 -18.22 15.38 11.37
C VAL A 408 -17.24 15.19 10.21
N ASP A 409 -16.29 16.12 10.10
CA ASP A 409 -15.30 16.24 9.02
C ASP A 409 -14.15 15.20 9.12
N LYS A 410 -14.32 14.17 9.94
CA LYS A 410 -13.39 13.03 10.08
C LYS A 410 -13.49 12.09 8.88
N HIS A 411 -12.96 12.54 7.75
CA HIS A 411 -12.89 11.79 6.51
C HIS A 411 -11.43 11.61 6.08
N THR A 412 -10.95 10.37 6.16
CA THR A 412 -9.69 9.99 5.49
C THR A 412 -9.83 10.23 3.99
N ILE A 413 -8.76 10.71 3.36
CA ILE A 413 -8.65 10.81 1.91
C ILE A 413 -8.03 9.53 1.31
N ARG A 414 -7.33 8.73 2.11
CA ARG A 414 -6.56 7.59 1.64
C ARG A 414 -7.40 6.41 1.12
N SER A 415 -8.45 5.96 1.81
CA SER A 415 -9.23 4.76 1.40
C SER A 415 -10.73 4.99 1.25
N TYR A 416 -11.26 4.87 0.03
CA TYR A 416 -12.69 4.68 -0.21
C TYR A 416 -13.11 3.30 0.31
N LYS A 417 -13.99 3.28 1.32
CA LYS A 417 -14.59 2.09 1.94
C LYS A 417 -16.09 2.30 2.05
N ILE A 418 -16.90 1.30 1.68
CA ILE A 418 -18.32 1.25 2.02
C ILE A 418 -18.52 0.19 3.10
N TRP A 419 -19.08 0.61 4.23
CA TRP A 419 -19.56 -0.26 5.30
C TRP A 419 -21.09 -0.39 5.23
N ASP A 420 -21.65 -1.50 5.69
CA ASP A 420 -23.11 -1.74 5.69
C ASP A 420 -23.90 -0.74 6.53
N TYR A 421 -23.30 -0.22 7.61
CA TYR A 421 -23.83 0.86 8.42
C TYR A 421 -23.73 2.26 7.78
N ASN A 422 -22.97 2.45 6.68
CA ASN A 422 -22.81 3.74 5.99
C ASN A 422 -23.96 4.02 5.00
N GLN A 423 -25.20 3.96 5.48
CA GLN A 423 -26.37 4.42 4.73
C GLN A 423 -26.22 5.93 4.41
N PRO A 424 -26.53 6.39 3.18
CA PRO A 424 -27.33 5.70 2.15
C PRO A 424 -26.52 5.08 1.00
N HIS A 425 -25.20 4.86 1.13
CA HIS A 425 -24.36 4.42 0.00
C HIS A 425 -24.55 2.93 -0.33
N PRO A 426 -25.17 2.55 -1.47
CA PRO A 426 -25.42 1.14 -1.77
C PRO A 426 -24.15 0.49 -2.33
N CYS A 427 -23.67 -0.56 -1.66
CA CYS A 427 -22.69 -1.48 -2.25
C CYS A 427 -23.32 -2.21 -3.45
N ALA A 428 -22.77 -2.07 -4.65
CA ALA A 428 -23.30 -2.75 -5.84
C ALA A 428 -22.74 -4.17 -6.04
N GLY A 429 -21.71 -4.55 -5.27
CA GLY A 429 -21.25 -5.92 -5.10
C GLY A 429 -21.94 -6.65 -3.94
N LYS A 430 -21.17 -7.06 -2.92
CA LYS A 430 -21.69 -7.76 -1.72
C LYS A 430 -20.92 -7.39 -0.45
N PHE A 431 -21.55 -7.42 0.71
CA PHE A 431 -20.83 -7.25 1.98
C PHE A 431 -20.14 -8.56 2.43
N VAL A 432 -18.93 -8.45 2.97
CA VAL A 432 -18.20 -9.57 3.63
C VAL A 432 -17.45 -9.01 4.83
N ARG A 433 -17.86 -9.43 6.05
CA ARG A 433 -17.49 -8.82 7.34
C ARG A 433 -17.71 -7.30 7.28
N ASN A 434 -18.96 -6.92 7.05
CA ASN A 434 -19.51 -5.56 7.07
C ASN A 434 -18.94 -4.56 6.06
N ILE A 435 -17.88 -4.92 5.31
CA ILE A 435 -17.25 -4.11 4.27
C ILE A 435 -17.68 -4.61 2.88
N CYS A 436 -18.03 -3.67 2.00
CA CYS A 436 -18.37 -3.93 0.60
C CYS A 436 -17.20 -4.58 -0.16
N GLN A 437 -17.51 -5.62 -0.92
CA GLN A 437 -16.66 -6.16 -1.97
C GLN A 437 -17.08 -5.43 -3.25
N LEU A 438 -16.29 -4.45 -3.68
CA LEU A 438 -16.63 -3.52 -4.75
C LEU A 438 -16.84 -4.27 -6.07
N GLY A 439 -17.97 -4.01 -6.73
CA GLY A 439 -18.40 -4.61 -7.98
C GLY A 439 -18.57 -3.60 -9.11
N VAL A 440 -19.13 -4.05 -10.23
CA VAL A 440 -19.21 -3.28 -11.48
C VAL A 440 -20.05 -2.00 -11.32
N GLY A 441 -21.17 -2.06 -10.59
CA GLY A 441 -22.02 -0.89 -10.32
C GLY A 441 -21.42 0.14 -9.36
N ASP A 442 -20.28 -0.16 -8.72
CA ASP A 442 -19.57 0.80 -7.88
C ASP A 442 -18.65 1.73 -8.70
N LEU A 443 -18.31 1.39 -9.95
CA LEU A 443 -17.30 2.07 -10.76
C LEU A 443 -17.49 3.59 -10.95
N PRO A 444 -18.66 4.13 -11.33
CA PRO A 444 -18.77 5.57 -11.66
C PRO A 444 -18.56 6.51 -10.46
N ARG A 445 -18.70 6.00 -9.23
CA ARG A 445 -18.42 6.71 -7.96
C ARG A 445 -17.09 6.32 -7.32
N LEU A 446 -16.33 5.42 -7.96
CA LEU A 446 -14.90 5.22 -7.71
C LEU A 446 -14.05 6.13 -8.61
N THR A 447 -14.44 6.31 -9.87
CA THR A 447 -13.69 7.12 -10.84
C THR A 447 -13.88 8.64 -10.68
N SER A 448 -14.95 9.07 -10.01
CA SER A 448 -15.21 10.45 -9.60
C SER A 448 -14.85 10.75 -8.13
N SER A 449 -14.36 9.75 -7.39
CA SER A 449 -14.09 9.86 -5.96
C SER A 449 -12.81 10.67 -5.65
N PRO A 450 -12.79 11.49 -4.58
CA PRO A 450 -11.58 12.20 -4.15
C PRO A 450 -10.54 11.27 -3.52
N PHE A 451 -10.92 10.06 -3.11
CA PHE A 451 -10.03 9.19 -2.35
C PHE A 451 -8.83 8.70 -3.18
N LEU A 452 -7.73 8.34 -2.52
CA LEU A 452 -6.49 7.90 -3.17
C LEU A 452 -6.54 6.43 -3.63
N VAL A 453 -7.20 5.57 -2.85
CA VAL A 453 -7.24 4.11 -3.01
C VAL A 453 -8.66 3.60 -2.74
N ALA A 454 -9.08 2.51 -3.39
CA ALA A 454 -10.36 1.86 -3.16
C ALA A 454 -10.20 0.49 -2.49
N ASN A 455 -11.01 0.23 -1.45
CA ASN A 455 -11.03 -1.01 -0.68
C ASN A 455 -12.47 -1.57 -0.56
N LYS A 456 -12.74 -2.85 -0.83
CA LYS A 456 -11.85 -3.95 -1.29
C LYS A 456 -12.46 -4.68 -2.48
N PHE A 457 -11.59 -5.17 -3.36
CA PHE A 457 -11.94 -6.03 -4.48
C PHE A 457 -11.59 -7.49 -4.17
N ARG A 458 -12.15 -8.42 -4.95
CA ARG A 458 -11.87 -9.85 -4.84
C ARG A 458 -11.67 -10.43 -6.24
N TYR A 459 -10.53 -11.08 -6.47
CA TYR A 459 -10.25 -11.73 -7.75
C TYR A 459 -11.32 -12.77 -8.14
N ASP A 460 -11.91 -13.44 -7.15
CA ASP A 460 -12.98 -14.44 -7.30
C ASP A 460 -14.42 -13.86 -7.35
N TYR A 461 -14.61 -12.53 -7.39
CA TYR A 461 -15.95 -11.93 -7.37
C TYR A 461 -16.03 -10.63 -8.17
N GLN A 462 -16.79 -10.67 -9.27
CA GLN A 462 -16.90 -9.58 -10.25
C GLN A 462 -15.53 -9.02 -10.71
N PRO A 463 -14.59 -9.85 -11.19
CA PRO A 463 -13.25 -9.39 -11.61
C PRO A 463 -13.30 -8.27 -12.66
N LEU A 464 -14.35 -8.23 -13.49
CA LEU A 464 -14.63 -7.16 -14.45
C LEU A 464 -14.62 -5.75 -13.80
N ALA A 465 -15.00 -5.61 -12.52
CA ALA A 465 -14.89 -4.34 -11.81
C ALA A 465 -13.44 -3.87 -11.70
N TYR A 466 -12.55 -4.75 -11.26
CA TYR A 466 -11.12 -4.48 -11.16
C TYR A 466 -10.47 -4.32 -12.54
N ASP A 467 -10.91 -5.09 -13.54
CA ASP A 467 -10.46 -4.95 -14.93
C ASP A 467 -10.81 -3.59 -15.55
N CYS A 468 -12.05 -3.12 -15.37
CA CYS A 468 -12.48 -1.82 -15.88
C CYS A 468 -11.87 -0.64 -15.10
N LEU A 469 -11.64 -0.79 -13.79
CA LEU A 469 -10.94 0.23 -13.01
C LEU A 469 -9.45 0.31 -13.38
N GLU A 470 -8.77 -0.82 -13.58
CA GLU A 470 -7.39 -0.86 -14.09
C GLU A 470 -7.30 -0.26 -15.50
N LYS A 471 -8.28 -0.56 -16.38
CA LYS A 471 -8.35 0.05 -17.71
C LYS A 471 -8.48 1.58 -17.62
N TRP A 472 -9.42 2.09 -16.82
CA TRP A 472 -9.58 3.54 -16.60
C TRP A 472 -8.31 4.18 -16.04
N TYR A 473 -7.64 3.52 -15.09
CA TYR A 473 -6.39 4.00 -14.51
C TYR A 473 -5.28 4.14 -15.57
N PHE A 474 -5.05 3.11 -16.39
CA PHE A 474 -4.06 3.19 -17.47
C PHE A 474 -4.50 4.04 -18.67
N ASP A 475 -5.80 4.28 -18.84
CA ASP A 475 -6.31 5.32 -19.75
C ASP A 475 -5.91 6.73 -19.24
N LYS A 476 -6.01 7.02 -17.93
CA LYS A 476 -5.49 8.27 -17.35
C LYS A 476 -3.98 8.42 -17.52
N VAL A 477 -3.20 7.39 -17.15
CA VAL A 477 -1.74 7.38 -17.33
C VAL A 477 -1.34 7.54 -18.81
N ARG A 478 -2.17 7.08 -19.77
CA ARG A 478 -1.94 7.37 -21.18
C ARG A 478 -2.14 8.86 -21.51
N GLN A 479 -3.15 9.52 -20.95
CA GLN A 479 -3.32 10.97 -21.17
C GLN A 479 -2.15 11.76 -20.56
N GLU A 480 -1.67 11.38 -19.37
CA GLU A 480 -0.47 11.96 -18.77
C GLU A 480 0.75 11.79 -19.68
N ASN A 481 0.96 10.57 -20.18
CA ASN A 481 2.03 10.27 -21.13
C ASN A 481 1.96 11.11 -22.41
N LEU A 482 0.75 11.48 -22.87
CA LEU A 482 0.53 12.28 -24.08
C LEU A 482 0.56 13.80 -23.83
N GLY A 483 0.60 14.25 -22.57
CA GLY A 483 0.43 15.67 -22.24
C GLY A 483 -1.01 16.17 -22.37
N LEU A 484 -1.99 15.25 -22.32
CA LEU A 484 -3.42 15.49 -22.50
C LEU A 484 -4.24 15.26 -21.20
N ALA A 485 -3.57 15.12 -20.06
CA ALA A 485 -4.23 15.01 -18.76
C ALA A 485 -4.35 16.40 -18.12
N GLU A 486 -5.59 16.77 -17.76
CA GLU A 486 -5.87 17.96 -16.96
C GLU A 486 -5.18 17.89 -15.59
N PRO A 487 -4.70 19.02 -15.04
CA PRO A 487 -4.20 19.07 -13.67
C PRO A 487 -5.27 18.67 -12.65
N ILE A 488 -4.90 17.93 -11.61
CA ILE A 488 -5.82 17.62 -10.52
C ILE A 488 -6.06 18.87 -9.66
N ASN A 489 -7.32 19.14 -9.31
CA ASN A 489 -7.65 20.18 -8.35
C ASN A 489 -7.26 19.71 -6.93
N VAL A 490 -6.13 20.20 -6.42
CA VAL A 490 -5.62 19.85 -5.08
C VAL A 490 -6.32 20.59 -3.93
N SER A 491 -7.20 21.56 -4.21
CA SER A 491 -7.78 22.47 -3.20
C SER A 491 -8.50 21.75 -2.06
N LEU A 492 -9.13 20.60 -2.34
CA LEU A 492 -9.82 19.77 -1.34
C LEU A 492 -8.86 19.22 -0.27
N TYR A 493 -7.67 18.79 -0.69
CA TYR A 493 -6.68 18.19 0.20
C TYR A 493 -5.87 19.28 0.90
N GLU A 494 -5.50 20.35 0.19
CA GLU A 494 -4.76 21.49 0.75
C GLU A 494 -5.54 22.22 1.86
N ASN A 495 -6.85 22.38 1.67
CA ASN A 495 -7.74 23.02 2.65
C ASN A 495 -8.37 22.04 3.63
N SER A 496 -7.88 20.80 3.71
CA SER A 496 -8.36 19.83 4.70
C SER A 496 -7.85 20.16 6.11
N ASP A 497 -8.61 19.77 7.13
CA ASP A 497 -8.25 20.10 8.52
C ASP A 497 -7.01 19.36 9.00
N ILE A 498 -6.70 18.17 8.43
CA ILE A 498 -5.41 17.52 8.66
C ILE A 498 -4.23 18.37 8.19
N VAL A 499 -4.37 19.25 7.19
CA VAL A 499 -3.31 20.18 6.77
C VAL A 499 -3.28 21.43 7.64
N LYS A 500 -4.44 22.03 7.91
CA LYS A 500 -4.56 23.26 8.71
C LYS A 500 -4.11 23.06 10.16
N LEU A 501 -4.44 21.92 10.76
CA LEU A 501 -4.26 21.63 12.18
C LEU A 501 -3.17 20.56 12.44
N ARG A 502 -2.19 20.41 11.54
CA ARG A 502 -1.03 19.53 11.78
C ARG A 502 -0.01 20.15 12.72
N TYR A 503 0.68 19.29 13.46
CA TYR A 503 1.89 19.66 14.19
C TYR A 503 3.05 19.92 13.22
N THR A 504 3.73 21.04 13.42
CA THR A 504 4.84 21.55 12.59
C THR A 504 6.10 21.88 13.38
N GLY A 505 6.10 21.60 14.69
CA GLY A 505 7.25 21.83 15.58
C GLY A 505 8.25 20.66 15.61
N PRO A 506 9.31 20.77 16.43
CA PRO A 506 10.19 19.65 16.74
C PRO A 506 9.49 18.65 17.67
N VAL A 507 9.92 17.38 17.65
CA VAL A 507 9.35 16.35 18.52
C VAL A 507 9.58 16.69 20.00
N LEU A 508 8.52 16.57 20.81
CA LEU A 508 8.52 16.98 22.22
C LEU A 508 8.95 15.86 23.17
N ILE A 509 8.60 14.60 22.87
CA ILE A 509 8.95 13.42 23.67
C ILE A 509 9.44 12.32 22.73
N TRP A 510 10.73 12.00 22.76
CA TRP A 510 11.33 10.92 21.97
C TRP A 510 11.65 9.66 22.80
N GLU A 511 12.03 9.85 24.07
CA GLU A 511 12.50 8.81 25.02
C GLU A 511 11.72 8.75 26.34
#